data_AF-A0A1I1UR14-F1
#
_entry.id   AF-A0A1I1UR14-F1
#
_cell.length_a   1.000
_cell.length_b   1.000
_cell.length_c   1.000
_cell.angle_alpha   90.00
_cell.angle_beta   90.00
_cell.angle_gamma   90.00
#
_symmetry.space_group_name_H-M   'P 1'
#
loop_
_entity.id
_entity.type
_entity.pdbx_description
1 polymer ?
#
loop_
_entity_poly.entity_id
_entity_poly.type
_entity_poly.pdbx_seq_one_letter_code
_entity_poly.pdbx_strand_id
1 'polypeptide(L)'
;MSSEYDRVDVRGVVGFVLIAYIPAWLLTLPLWLSGKGLSWAWYPPLLIAMMFMPAVATFVTNRWISPRGRILRETGVTHPNGIRGWWRYGLLGWIGAPVAMLLALLVGWALTVYDASWFDFTGLPGQLRFALTDQAPDSAFAGGLLLLSHVFVFGWLNVIPAAGEEWGWRGYLTPALLPLGQPAAFLITGVLWGLWHAPLLVLGYNYPTVPVVAAFIMMIIFCVLVSVLLGWLRLASRSVWPAVVAHGFLNAAAVLPAVFNAPEETFSNVSVGLLGWTGWIVLGLLILLLVALHRLPVRISREQVEEEGITSGVSRFHHR
;
A
#
# COMPACT_ATOMS: atom_id res chain seq x y z
N MET A 1 -25.80 11.15 -21.88
CA MET A 1 -24.86 10.52 -22.82
C MET A 1 -23.94 9.65 -21.98
N SER A 2 -23.88 8.33 -22.24
CA SER A 2 -22.86 7.50 -21.60
C SER A 2 -21.50 7.83 -22.21
N SER A 3 -20.52 8.18 -21.38
CA SER A 3 -19.14 8.33 -21.84
C SER A 3 -18.51 6.94 -22.05
N GLU A 4 -17.43 6.86 -22.83
CA GLU A 4 -16.64 5.62 -22.99
C GLU A 4 -16.14 5.08 -21.63
N TYR A 5 -16.04 5.96 -20.63
CA TYR A 5 -15.62 5.63 -19.27
C TYR A 5 -16.72 5.00 -18.39
N ASP A 6 -17.95 4.86 -18.87
CA ASP A 6 -19.06 4.28 -18.09
C ASP A 6 -19.11 2.74 -18.17
N ARG A 7 -18.14 2.12 -18.87
CA ARG A 7 -17.98 0.67 -18.96
C ARG A 7 -16.57 0.27 -18.55
N VAL A 8 -16.45 -0.90 -17.95
CA VAL A 8 -15.14 -1.47 -17.63
C VAL A 8 -14.42 -1.83 -18.93
N ASP A 9 -13.22 -1.29 -19.10
CA ASP A 9 -12.29 -1.72 -20.15
C ASP A 9 -11.66 -3.05 -19.76
N VAL A 10 -12.38 -4.14 -20.03
CA VAL A 10 -11.95 -5.50 -19.68
C VAL A 10 -10.62 -5.86 -20.35
N ARG A 11 -10.40 -5.43 -21.60
CA ARG A 11 -9.16 -5.70 -22.33
C ARG A 11 -7.97 -5.02 -21.65
N GLY A 12 -8.11 -3.74 -21.28
CA GLY A 12 -7.08 -3.01 -20.54
C GLY A 12 -6.83 -3.60 -19.15
N VAL A 13 -7.88 -3.91 -18.39
CA VAL A 13 -7.74 -4.52 -17.06
C VAL A 13 -7.01 -5.87 -17.12
N VAL A 14 -7.41 -6.77 -18.01
CA VAL A 14 -6.75 -8.08 -18.16
C VAL A 14 -5.31 -7.92 -18.63
N GLY A 15 -5.06 -7.06 -19.62
CA GLY A 15 -3.71 -6.77 -20.11
C GLY A 15 -2.80 -6.25 -19.00
N PHE A 16 -3.28 -5.28 -18.23
CA PHE A 16 -2.57 -4.72 -17.08
C PHE A 16 -2.24 -5.79 -16.05
N VAL A 17 -3.21 -6.61 -15.64
CA VAL A 17 -2.97 -7.64 -14.62
C VAL A 17 -1.92 -8.64 -15.09
N LEU A 18 -2.01 -9.13 -16.33
CA LEU A 18 -1.03 -10.09 -16.87
C LEU A 18 0.40 -9.50 -16.90
N ILE A 19 0.54 -8.24 -17.35
CA ILE A 19 1.84 -7.58 -17.45
C ILE A 19 2.37 -7.17 -16.05
N ALA A 20 1.50 -6.89 -15.09
CA ALA A 20 1.92 -6.60 -13.72
C ALA A 20 2.40 -7.85 -12.99
N TYR A 21 1.82 -9.02 -13.30
CA TYR A 21 2.08 -10.28 -12.60
C TYR A 21 3.21 -11.08 -13.23
N ILE A 22 3.14 -11.37 -14.53
CA ILE A 22 4.05 -12.35 -15.15
C ILE A 22 5.52 -11.92 -15.00
N PRO A 23 5.94 -10.71 -15.40
CA PRO A 23 7.31 -10.26 -15.22
C PRO A 23 7.70 -10.15 -13.75
N ALA A 24 6.80 -9.68 -12.88
CA ALA A 24 7.03 -9.60 -11.44
C ALA A 24 7.36 -10.97 -10.83
N TRP A 25 6.59 -11.98 -11.18
CA TRP A 25 6.80 -13.34 -10.68
C TRP A 25 8.06 -13.98 -11.27
N LEU A 26 8.33 -13.74 -12.56
CA LEU A 26 9.59 -14.17 -13.18
C LEU A 26 10.81 -13.55 -12.49
N LEU A 27 10.75 -12.29 -12.08
CA LEU A 27 11.81 -11.63 -11.31
C LEU A 27 12.07 -12.31 -9.95
N THR A 28 11.07 -13.00 -9.38
CA THR A 28 11.26 -13.73 -8.11
C THR A 28 11.90 -15.10 -8.30
N LEU A 29 11.93 -15.68 -9.51
CA LEU A 29 12.45 -17.04 -9.75
C LEU A 29 13.85 -17.30 -9.17
N PRO A 30 14.82 -16.38 -9.25
CA PRO A 30 16.13 -16.58 -8.62
C PRO A 30 16.05 -16.85 -7.10
N LEU A 31 15.07 -16.28 -6.38
CA LEU A 31 14.87 -16.54 -4.94
C LEU A 31 14.55 -18.01 -4.69
N TRP A 32 13.69 -18.58 -5.53
CA TRP A 32 13.27 -19.98 -5.46
C TRP A 32 14.40 -20.95 -5.83
N LEU A 33 15.17 -20.60 -6.87
CA LEU A 33 16.23 -21.46 -7.38
C LEU A 33 17.53 -21.37 -6.56
N SER A 34 17.71 -20.31 -5.77
CA SER A 34 18.91 -20.09 -4.96
C SER A 34 19.09 -21.07 -3.79
N GLY A 35 18.02 -21.75 -3.37
CA GLY A 35 17.97 -22.53 -2.12
C GLY A 35 18.00 -21.69 -0.84
N LYS A 36 18.11 -20.35 -0.94
CA LYS A 36 18.18 -19.41 0.18
C LYS A 36 16.88 -18.64 0.41
N GLY A 37 16.00 -18.57 -0.59
CA GLY A 37 14.72 -17.87 -0.49
C GLY A 37 14.91 -16.40 -0.08
N LEU A 38 14.14 -15.93 0.90
CA LEU A 38 14.16 -14.54 1.38
C LEU A 38 15.43 -14.17 2.16
N SER A 39 16.25 -15.15 2.57
CA SER A 39 17.55 -14.90 3.22
C SER A 39 18.67 -14.53 2.21
N TRP A 40 18.39 -14.60 0.91
CA TRP A 40 19.37 -14.28 -0.11
C TRP A 40 19.62 -12.77 -0.20
N ALA A 41 20.89 -12.35 -0.32
CA ALA A 41 21.27 -10.93 -0.38
C ALA A 41 20.64 -10.14 -1.54
N TRP A 42 20.21 -10.81 -2.61
CA TRP A 42 19.53 -10.19 -3.75
C TRP A 42 18.01 -10.05 -3.56
N TYR A 43 17.45 -10.51 -2.45
CA TYR A 43 16.02 -10.36 -2.15
C TYR A 43 15.56 -8.89 -2.17
N PRO A 44 16.17 -7.95 -1.44
CA PRO A 44 15.75 -6.54 -1.47
C PRO A 44 15.76 -5.88 -2.87
N PRO A 45 16.84 -5.98 -3.68
CA PRO A 45 16.82 -5.38 -5.02
C PRO A 45 15.82 -6.05 -5.97
N LEU A 46 15.58 -7.37 -5.85
CA LEU A 46 14.55 -8.05 -6.64
C LEU A 46 13.14 -7.61 -6.25
N LEU A 47 12.88 -7.39 -4.95
CA LEU A 47 11.60 -6.84 -4.49
C LEU A 47 11.38 -5.43 -5.04
N ILE A 48 12.38 -4.56 -5.00
CA ILE A 48 12.31 -3.21 -5.59
C ILE A 48 12.01 -3.29 -7.08
N ALA A 49 12.70 -4.16 -7.83
CA ALA A 49 12.44 -4.34 -9.26
C ALA A 49 11.01 -4.86 -9.52
N MET A 50 10.54 -5.80 -8.70
CA MET A 50 9.18 -6.33 -8.74
C MET A 50 8.16 -5.18 -8.56
N MET A 51 8.36 -4.29 -7.59
CA MET A 51 7.49 -3.13 -7.31
C MET A 51 7.33 -2.15 -8.49
N PHE A 52 8.23 -2.14 -9.48
CA PHE A 52 8.08 -1.33 -10.69
C PHE A 52 7.22 -2.00 -11.78
N MET A 53 6.88 -3.27 -11.65
CA MET A 53 6.13 -3.98 -12.70
C MET A 53 4.71 -3.47 -12.92
N PRO A 54 3.95 -3.00 -11.91
CA PRO A 54 2.66 -2.33 -12.14
C PRO A 54 2.79 -1.02 -12.95
N ALA A 55 3.88 -0.26 -12.79
CA ALA A 55 4.19 0.90 -13.62
C ALA A 55 4.48 0.50 -15.07
N VAL A 56 5.29 -0.55 -15.28
CA VAL A 56 5.52 -1.13 -16.61
C VAL A 56 4.19 -1.57 -17.24
N ALA A 57 3.33 -2.25 -16.48
CA ALA A 57 2.02 -2.68 -16.93
C ALA A 57 1.13 -1.51 -17.33
N THR A 58 1.15 -0.41 -16.58
CA THR A 58 0.43 0.83 -16.91
C THR A 58 0.88 1.38 -18.25
N PHE A 59 2.19 1.54 -18.43
CA PHE A 59 2.77 2.05 -19.67
C PHE A 59 2.46 1.15 -20.87
N VAL A 60 2.73 -0.17 -20.74
CA VAL A 60 2.55 -1.13 -21.83
C VAL A 60 1.08 -1.25 -22.23
N THR A 61 0.19 -1.37 -21.25
CA THR A 61 -1.24 -1.48 -21.52
C THR A 61 -1.77 -0.23 -22.20
N ASN A 62 -1.39 0.96 -21.72
CA ASN A 62 -1.77 2.21 -22.36
C ASN A 62 -1.14 2.42 -23.74
N ARG A 63 0.05 1.86 -24.00
CA ARG A 63 0.72 2.10 -25.29
C ARG A 63 0.22 1.16 -26.39
N TRP A 64 -0.21 -0.05 -26.06
CA TRP A 64 -0.46 -1.11 -27.04
C TRP A 64 -1.76 -1.89 -26.89
N ILE A 65 -2.39 -1.90 -25.71
CA ILE A 65 -3.59 -2.74 -25.45
C ILE A 65 -4.86 -1.89 -25.44
N SER A 66 -4.86 -0.85 -24.62
CA SER A 66 -5.99 0.07 -24.45
C SER A 66 -5.48 1.50 -24.32
N PRO A 67 -5.25 2.18 -25.46
CA PRO A 67 -4.67 3.50 -25.45
C PRO A 67 -5.58 4.58 -24.89
N ARG A 68 -5.03 5.38 -23.97
CA ARG A 68 -5.65 6.60 -23.48
C ARG A 68 -4.82 7.83 -23.80
N GLY A 69 -5.51 8.93 -24.06
CA GLY A 69 -4.92 10.14 -24.65
C GLY A 69 -4.04 10.94 -23.67
N ARG A 70 -4.35 10.95 -22.37
CA ARG A 70 -3.66 11.76 -21.36
C ARG A 70 -3.24 10.94 -20.15
N ILE A 71 -2.52 9.84 -20.36
CA ILE A 71 -2.16 8.87 -19.32
C ILE A 71 -1.68 9.53 -18.01
N LEU A 72 -0.75 10.48 -18.04
CA LEU A 72 -0.22 11.10 -16.82
C LEU A 72 -1.28 11.87 -16.02
N ARG A 73 -2.25 12.47 -16.71
CA ARG A 73 -3.35 13.20 -16.07
C ARG A 73 -4.42 12.23 -15.56
N GLU A 74 -4.80 11.27 -16.38
CA GLU A 74 -5.83 10.26 -16.05
C GLU A 74 -5.38 9.34 -14.90
N THR A 75 -4.09 9.02 -14.84
CA THR A 75 -3.51 8.25 -13.73
C THR A 75 -3.13 9.11 -12.52
N GLY A 76 -3.37 10.43 -12.56
CA GLY A 76 -3.15 11.34 -11.42
C GLY A 76 -1.69 11.64 -11.11
N VAL A 77 -0.78 11.38 -12.05
CA VAL A 77 0.64 11.76 -11.94
C VAL A 77 0.76 13.28 -12.05
N THR A 78 -0.02 13.92 -12.93
CA THR A 78 -0.13 15.37 -13.01
C THR A 78 -1.46 15.86 -12.46
N HIS A 79 -1.43 17.02 -11.79
CA HIS A 79 -2.59 17.68 -11.20
C HIS A 79 -2.68 19.11 -11.76
N PRO A 80 -3.87 19.68 -12.04
CA PRO A 80 -3.99 21.01 -12.66
C PRO A 80 -3.33 22.12 -11.83
N ASN A 81 -3.47 22.03 -10.51
CA ASN A 81 -2.86 22.95 -9.55
C ASN A 81 -1.45 22.51 -9.08
N GLY A 82 -0.83 21.54 -9.75
CA GLY A 82 0.43 20.92 -9.32
C GLY A 82 0.35 20.39 -7.89
N ILE A 83 1.46 20.49 -7.15
CA ILE A 83 1.56 20.04 -5.74
C ILE A 83 0.56 20.73 -4.81
N ARG A 84 0.16 21.98 -5.11
CA ARG A 84 -0.81 22.73 -4.29
C ARG A 84 -2.18 22.05 -4.23
N GLY A 85 -2.51 21.22 -5.21
CA GLY A 85 -3.76 20.47 -5.26
C GLY A 85 -3.84 19.29 -4.30
N TRP A 86 -2.70 18.70 -3.93
CA TRP A 86 -2.68 17.42 -3.21
C TRP A 86 -1.79 17.40 -1.97
N TRP A 87 -0.96 18.41 -1.71
CA TRP A 87 0.03 18.40 -0.61
C TRP A 87 -0.56 18.10 0.77
N ARG A 88 -1.79 18.55 1.07
CA ARG A 88 -2.47 18.27 2.36
C ARG A 88 -2.75 16.78 2.53
N TYR A 89 -3.15 16.11 1.46
CA TYR A 89 -3.34 14.66 1.44
C TYR A 89 -1.99 13.94 1.42
N GLY A 90 -0.96 14.52 0.80
CA GLY A 90 0.42 14.03 0.90
C GLY A 90 0.94 14.04 2.34
N LEU A 91 0.69 15.13 3.08
CA LEU A 91 1.02 15.24 4.51
C LEU A 91 0.23 14.21 5.34
N LEU A 92 -1.06 14.02 5.03
CA LEU A 92 -1.86 12.96 5.65
C LEU A 92 -1.28 11.57 5.38
N GLY A 93 -0.81 11.29 4.16
CA GLY A 93 -0.15 10.03 3.84
C GLY A 93 1.17 9.85 4.59
N TRP A 94 1.98 10.92 4.65
CA TRP A 94 3.29 10.92 5.31
C TRP A 94 3.19 10.62 6.80
N ILE A 95 2.31 11.33 7.51
CA ILE A 95 2.17 11.19 8.97
C ILE A 95 1.16 10.08 9.33
N GLY A 96 0.10 9.94 8.55
CA GLY A 96 -1.00 9.02 8.84
C GLY A 96 -0.58 7.55 8.80
N ALA A 97 0.34 7.14 7.91
CA ALA A 97 0.78 5.75 7.84
C ALA A 97 1.57 5.30 9.09
N PRO A 98 2.62 6.03 9.54
CA PRO A 98 3.29 5.72 10.81
C PRO A 98 2.36 5.81 12.02
N VAL A 99 1.46 6.81 12.06
CA VAL A 99 0.48 6.93 13.15
C VAL A 99 -0.48 5.75 13.17
N ALA A 100 -0.97 5.29 12.01
CA ALA A 100 -1.84 4.11 11.95
C ALA A 100 -1.12 2.85 12.45
N MET A 101 0.18 2.70 12.15
CA MET A 101 0.99 1.61 12.70
C MET A 101 1.11 1.71 14.22
N LEU A 102 1.44 2.89 14.77
CA LEU A 102 1.52 3.09 16.22
C LEU A 102 0.18 2.81 16.92
N LEU A 103 -0.94 3.21 16.31
CA LEU A 103 -2.27 2.89 16.83
C LEU A 103 -2.55 1.37 16.77
N ALA A 104 -2.10 0.66 15.73
CA ALA A 104 -2.26 -0.79 15.61
C ALA A 104 -1.48 -1.54 16.71
N LEU A 105 -0.29 -1.03 17.03
CA LEU A 105 0.51 -1.50 18.16
C LEU A 105 -0.18 -1.19 19.49
N LEU A 106 -0.70 0.03 19.66
CA LEU A 106 -1.44 0.40 20.88
C LEU A 106 -2.66 -0.49 21.11
N VAL A 107 -3.42 -0.80 20.05
CA VAL A 107 -4.56 -1.73 20.12
C VAL A 107 -4.09 -3.14 20.50
N GLY A 108 -3.01 -3.63 19.92
CA GLY A 108 -2.46 -4.95 20.28
C GLY A 108 -2.03 -5.02 21.74
N TRP A 109 -1.36 -3.99 22.24
CA TRP A 109 -0.95 -3.92 23.64
C TRP A 109 -2.16 -3.80 24.58
N ALA A 110 -3.13 -2.92 24.28
CA ALA A 110 -4.34 -2.74 25.09
C ALA A 110 -5.22 -4.00 25.16
N LEU A 111 -5.18 -4.85 24.13
CA LEU A 111 -5.87 -6.13 24.06
C LEU A 111 -5.00 -7.31 24.54
N THR A 112 -3.84 -7.04 25.17
CA THR A 112 -2.91 -8.04 25.71
C THR A 112 -2.48 -9.10 24.67
N VAL A 113 -2.29 -8.66 23.42
CA VAL A 113 -1.91 -9.52 22.28
C VAL A 113 -0.40 -9.71 22.21
N TYR A 114 0.35 -8.71 22.67
CA TYR A 114 1.79 -8.75 22.82
C TYR A 114 2.22 -7.78 23.94
N ASP A 115 3.39 -8.04 24.50
CA ASP A 115 4.01 -7.16 25.48
C ASP A 115 4.83 -6.08 24.78
N ALA A 116 4.66 -4.83 25.22
CA ALA A 116 5.22 -3.68 24.56
C ALA A 116 6.08 -2.85 25.52
N SER A 117 7.18 -2.32 25.00
CA SER A 117 8.08 -1.42 25.72
C SER A 117 7.90 0.03 25.25
N TRP A 118 6.79 0.66 25.67
CA TRP A 118 6.45 2.02 25.24
C TRP A 118 7.30 3.12 25.89
N PHE A 119 7.76 2.87 27.12
CA PHE A 119 8.40 3.88 27.97
C PHE A 119 9.80 3.46 28.44
N ASP A 120 10.21 2.24 28.14
CA ASP A 120 11.54 1.72 28.43
C ASP A 120 12.32 1.48 27.13
N PHE A 121 13.37 2.27 26.93
CA PHE A 121 14.22 2.22 25.75
C PHE A 121 15.59 1.58 26.04
N THR A 122 15.76 0.92 27.19
CA THR A 122 17.01 0.22 27.52
C THR A 122 17.34 -0.88 26.51
N GLY A 123 16.32 -1.58 26.00
CA GLY A 123 16.45 -2.61 24.96
C GLY A 123 16.53 -2.07 23.52
N LEU A 124 16.34 -0.76 23.31
CA LEU A 124 16.24 -0.15 21.98
C LEU A 124 17.45 -0.44 21.07
N PRO A 125 18.71 -0.35 21.55
CA PRO A 125 19.87 -0.70 20.72
C PRO A 125 19.81 -2.13 20.18
N GLY A 126 19.40 -3.11 21.01
CA GLY A 126 19.27 -4.50 20.61
C GLY A 126 18.17 -4.71 19.58
N GLN A 127 17.01 -4.09 19.79
CA GLN A 127 15.90 -4.14 18.84
C GLN A 127 16.26 -3.49 17.49
N LEU A 128 16.97 -2.36 17.49
CA LEU A 128 17.42 -1.70 16.26
C LEU A 128 18.48 -2.53 15.53
N ARG A 129 19.36 -3.24 16.26
CA ARG A 129 20.31 -4.19 15.65
C ARG A 129 19.60 -5.31 14.93
N PHE A 130 18.60 -5.88 15.58
CA PHE A 130 17.79 -6.92 15.00
C PHE A 130 16.94 -6.44 13.82
N ALA A 131 16.31 -5.26 13.94
CA ALA A 131 15.27 -4.81 13.00
C ALA A 131 15.77 -3.93 11.85
N LEU A 132 16.89 -3.21 12.02
CA LEU A 132 17.36 -2.21 11.06
C LEU A 132 18.81 -2.38 10.64
N THR A 133 19.74 -2.43 11.60
CA THR A 133 21.18 -2.38 11.30
C THR A 133 22.03 -2.88 12.46
N ASP A 134 22.94 -3.82 12.19
CA ASP A 134 23.92 -4.34 13.17
C ASP A 134 24.76 -3.24 13.83
N GLN A 135 24.86 -2.06 13.20
CA GLN A 135 25.62 -0.90 13.67
C GLN A 135 24.79 0.10 14.48
N ALA A 136 23.64 -0.30 15.04
CA ALA A 136 22.82 0.62 15.82
C ALA A 136 23.60 1.19 17.04
N PRO A 137 23.40 2.47 17.40
CA PRO A 137 24.07 3.08 18.55
C PRO A 137 23.69 2.41 19.87
N ASP A 138 24.63 2.30 20.82
CA ASP A 138 24.37 1.80 22.18
C ASP A 138 23.54 2.78 23.03
N SER A 139 23.54 4.06 22.68
CA SER A 139 22.73 5.06 23.39
C SER A 139 21.27 4.98 22.95
N ALA A 140 20.35 4.82 23.91
CA ALA A 140 18.91 4.87 23.65
C ALA A 140 18.46 6.19 22.98
N PHE A 141 19.07 7.33 23.33
CA PHE A 141 18.77 8.60 22.69
C PHE A 141 19.17 8.60 21.20
N ALA A 142 20.40 8.17 20.89
CA ALA A 142 20.87 8.08 19.52
C ALA A 142 20.09 7.02 18.70
N GLY A 143 19.72 5.90 19.33
CA GLY A 143 18.84 4.90 18.76
C GLY A 143 17.45 5.45 18.45
N GLY A 144 16.88 6.27 19.34
CA GLY A 144 15.61 6.96 19.11
C GLY A 144 15.69 7.93 17.93
N LEU A 145 16.78 8.69 17.81
CA LEU A 145 17.02 9.56 16.66
C LEU A 145 17.18 8.75 15.36
N LEU A 146 17.87 7.61 15.40
CA LEU A 146 17.99 6.70 14.26
C LEU A 146 16.62 6.17 13.82
N LEU A 147 15.77 5.76 14.76
CA LEU A 147 14.41 5.28 14.47
C LEU A 147 13.56 6.38 13.82
N LEU A 148 13.56 7.58 14.40
CA LEU A 148 12.84 8.73 13.84
C LEU A 148 13.36 9.08 12.44
N SER A 149 14.67 9.05 12.24
CA SER A 149 15.29 9.28 10.94
C SER A 149 14.91 8.18 9.94
N HIS A 150 14.89 6.92 10.35
CA HIS A 150 14.47 5.81 9.52
C HIS A 150 13.04 5.99 9.02
N VAL A 151 12.11 6.21 9.95
CA VAL A 151 10.68 6.30 9.61
C VAL A 151 10.38 7.59 8.84
N PHE A 152 10.85 8.75 9.28
CA PHE A 152 10.40 10.05 8.74
C PHE A 152 11.32 10.66 7.68
N VAL A 153 12.60 10.27 7.62
CA VAL A 153 13.58 10.80 6.67
C VAL A 153 13.90 9.75 5.60
N PHE A 154 14.44 8.60 5.99
CA PHE A 154 14.75 7.53 5.04
C PHE A 154 13.50 6.85 4.48
N GLY A 155 12.34 7.01 5.12
CA GLY A 155 11.04 6.61 4.57
C GLY A 155 10.75 7.21 3.19
N TRP A 156 11.32 8.37 2.86
CA TRP A 156 11.22 8.94 1.50
C TRP A 156 11.92 8.08 0.43
N LEU A 157 12.88 7.23 0.79
CA LEU A 157 13.47 6.28 -0.15
C LEU A 157 12.45 5.19 -0.53
N ASN A 158 11.55 4.81 0.37
CA ASN A 158 10.47 3.86 0.10
C ASN A 158 9.36 4.43 -0.81
N VAL A 159 9.26 5.75 -0.94
CA VAL A 159 8.32 6.42 -1.86
C VAL A 159 8.66 6.10 -3.31
N ILE A 160 9.93 5.86 -3.63
CA ILE A 160 10.40 5.57 -5.00
C ILE A 160 9.83 4.22 -5.51
N PRO A 161 10.06 3.07 -4.85
CA PRO A 161 9.46 1.81 -5.29
C PRO A 161 7.93 1.82 -5.14
N ALA A 162 7.40 2.47 -4.09
CA ALA A 162 5.95 2.65 -3.96
C ALA A 162 5.34 3.41 -5.16
N ALA A 163 6.08 4.34 -5.80
CA ALA A 163 5.60 5.02 -6.99
C ALA A 163 5.38 4.06 -8.16
N GLY A 164 6.24 3.05 -8.29
CA GLY A 164 6.11 1.97 -9.27
C GLY A 164 4.81 1.20 -9.11
N GLU A 165 4.47 0.83 -7.88
CA GLU A 165 3.25 0.09 -7.58
C GLU A 165 1.99 0.96 -7.71
N GLU A 166 2.00 2.12 -7.06
CA GLU A 166 0.81 2.97 -6.93
C GLU A 166 0.42 3.61 -8.25
N TRP A 167 1.35 3.87 -9.17
CA TRP A 167 1.00 4.29 -10.53
C TRP A 167 0.14 3.24 -11.23
N GLY A 168 0.43 1.95 -11.02
CA GLY A 168 -0.40 0.85 -11.51
C GLY A 168 -1.70 0.70 -10.73
N TRP A 169 -1.62 0.40 -9.44
CA TRP A 169 -2.80 0.03 -8.66
C TRP A 169 -3.80 1.17 -8.51
N ARG A 170 -3.34 2.37 -8.14
CA ARG A 170 -4.20 3.53 -7.86
C ARG A 170 -4.30 4.45 -9.06
N GLY A 171 -3.24 4.54 -9.87
CA GLY A 171 -3.24 5.35 -11.09
C GLY A 171 -4.01 4.71 -12.23
N TYR A 172 -3.81 3.43 -12.54
CA TYR A 172 -4.44 2.78 -13.69
C TYR A 172 -5.64 1.89 -13.31
N LEU A 173 -5.41 0.90 -12.44
CA LEU A 173 -6.39 -0.17 -12.19
C LEU A 173 -7.64 0.34 -11.46
N THR A 174 -7.48 1.08 -10.37
CA THR A 174 -8.63 1.62 -9.61
C THR A 174 -9.54 2.47 -10.50
N PRO A 175 -9.05 3.47 -11.28
CA PRO A 175 -9.89 4.19 -12.24
C PRO A 175 -10.56 3.31 -13.30
N ALA A 176 -9.86 2.29 -13.82
CA ALA A 176 -10.42 1.36 -14.80
C ALA A 176 -11.59 0.52 -14.23
N LEU A 177 -11.63 0.32 -12.91
CA LEU A 177 -12.66 -0.42 -12.20
C LEU A 177 -13.76 0.46 -11.60
N LEU A 178 -13.61 1.80 -11.61
CA LEU A 178 -14.64 2.74 -11.15
C LEU A 178 -16.02 2.55 -11.79
N PRO A 179 -16.20 2.08 -13.04
CA PRO A 179 -17.53 1.79 -13.59
C PRO A 179 -18.35 0.80 -12.76
N LEU A 180 -17.69 -0.04 -11.95
CA LEU A 180 -18.34 -0.97 -11.01
C LEU A 180 -18.75 -0.28 -9.68
N GLY A 181 -18.40 0.99 -9.50
CA GLY A 181 -18.52 1.73 -8.25
C GLY A 181 -17.27 1.65 -7.38
N GLN A 182 -17.07 2.66 -6.52
CA GLN A 182 -15.89 2.75 -5.64
C GLN A 182 -15.68 1.52 -4.74
N PRO A 183 -16.71 0.94 -4.08
CA PRO A 183 -16.51 -0.25 -3.25
C PRO A 183 -15.95 -1.44 -4.03
N ALA A 184 -16.51 -1.72 -5.21
CA ALA A 184 -16.05 -2.80 -6.07
C ALA A 184 -14.64 -2.53 -6.62
N ALA A 185 -14.36 -1.29 -7.03
CA ALA A 185 -13.04 -0.89 -7.51
C ALA A 185 -11.95 -1.11 -6.44
N PHE A 186 -12.17 -0.67 -5.20
CA PHE A 186 -11.21 -0.84 -4.12
C PHE A 186 -11.07 -2.30 -3.70
N LEU A 187 -12.17 -3.06 -3.62
CA LEU A 187 -12.13 -4.48 -3.29
C LEU A 187 -11.31 -5.28 -4.31
N ILE A 188 -11.61 -5.12 -5.60
CA ILE A 188 -10.94 -5.86 -6.68
C ILE A 188 -9.46 -5.45 -6.77
N THR A 189 -9.15 -4.14 -6.71
CA THR A 189 -7.75 -3.69 -6.68
C THR A 189 -7.00 -4.28 -5.49
N GLY A 190 -7.60 -4.29 -4.29
CA GLY A 190 -6.98 -4.85 -3.09
C GLY A 190 -6.76 -6.36 -3.15
N VAL A 191 -7.73 -7.12 -3.67
CA VAL A 191 -7.59 -8.57 -3.88
C VAL A 191 -6.47 -8.88 -4.86
N LEU A 192 -6.45 -8.19 -6.00
CA LEU A 192 -5.39 -8.37 -6.99
C LEU A 192 -4.03 -7.98 -6.41
N TRP A 193 -3.93 -6.82 -5.75
CA TRP A 193 -2.68 -6.42 -5.11
C TRP A 193 -2.20 -7.42 -4.04
N GLY A 194 -3.10 -8.00 -3.23
CA GLY A 194 -2.75 -9.07 -2.29
C GLY A 194 -2.24 -10.33 -2.98
N LEU A 195 -2.92 -10.79 -4.03
CA LEU A 195 -2.53 -11.97 -4.82
C LEU A 195 -1.22 -11.77 -5.60
N TRP A 196 -0.88 -10.53 -5.96
CA TRP A 196 0.36 -10.21 -6.65
C TRP A 196 1.61 -10.60 -5.84
N HIS A 197 1.50 -10.63 -4.51
CA HIS A 197 2.57 -11.06 -3.60
C HIS A 197 2.77 -12.59 -3.54
N ALA A 198 1.98 -13.38 -4.26
CA ALA A 198 1.93 -14.83 -4.14
C ALA A 198 3.31 -15.53 -4.10
N PRO A 199 4.26 -15.28 -5.01
CA PRO A 199 5.55 -15.99 -4.98
C PRO A 199 6.34 -15.73 -3.70
N LEU A 200 6.24 -14.52 -3.14
CA LEU A 200 6.94 -14.16 -1.91
C LEU A 200 6.23 -14.73 -0.67
N LEU A 201 4.90 -14.76 -0.67
CA LEU A 201 4.11 -15.34 0.41
C LEU A 201 4.43 -16.83 0.62
N VAL A 202 4.62 -17.59 -0.46
CA VAL A 202 5.00 -19.01 -0.36
C VAL A 202 6.39 -19.16 0.26
N LEU A 203 7.29 -18.20 0.06
CA LEU A 203 8.61 -18.15 0.70
C LEU A 203 8.57 -17.60 2.14
N GLY A 204 7.39 -17.30 2.69
CA GLY A 204 7.21 -16.81 4.06
C GLY A 204 7.23 -15.29 4.21
N TYR A 205 7.12 -14.52 3.12
CA TYR A 205 7.11 -13.05 3.18
C TYR A 205 5.96 -12.56 4.06
N ASN A 206 6.26 -11.70 5.02
CA ASN A 206 5.36 -11.17 6.06
C ASN A 206 4.73 -12.19 7.01
N TYR A 207 4.54 -13.44 6.62
CA TYR A 207 3.85 -14.46 7.40
C TYR A 207 4.63 -15.79 7.45
N PRO A 208 5.85 -15.82 8.03
CA PRO A 208 6.71 -17.00 7.99
C PRO A 208 6.24 -18.16 8.88
N THR A 209 5.29 -17.92 9.79
CA THR A 209 4.89 -18.86 10.86
C THR A 209 3.54 -19.53 10.64
N VAL A 210 2.86 -19.26 9.52
CA VAL A 210 1.51 -19.78 9.24
C VAL A 210 1.45 -20.58 7.95
N PRO A 211 0.45 -21.46 7.78
CA PRO A 211 0.21 -22.13 6.50
C PRO A 211 0.04 -21.12 5.36
N VAL A 212 0.55 -21.46 4.18
CA VAL A 212 0.53 -20.57 3.00
C VAL A 212 -0.86 -20.04 2.67
N VAL A 213 -1.92 -20.85 2.80
CA VAL A 213 -3.30 -20.41 2.56
C VAL A 213 -3.71 -19.29 3.51
N ALA A 214 -3.30 -19.37 4.78
CA ALA A 214 -3.55 -18.30 5.75
C ALA A 214 -2.77 -17.03 5.37
N ALA A 215 -1.49 -17.14 4.97
CA ALA A 215 -0.70 -16.00 4.52
C ALA A 215 -1.36 -15.24 3.36
N PHE A 216 -1.95 -15.96 2.39
CA PHE A 216 -2.70 -15.36 1.29
C PHE A 216 -3.95 -14.61 1.78
N ILE A 217 -4.76 -15.24 2.64
CA ILE A 217 -5.96 -14.61 3.19
C ILE A 217 -5.60 -13.33 3.95
N MET A 218 -4.58 -13.40 4.82
CA MET A 218 -4.11 -12.27 5.61
C MET A 218 -3.62 -11.12 4.73
N MET A 219 -2.79 -11.43 3.72
CA MET A 219 -2.30 -10.44 2.77
C MET A 219 -3.44 -9.79 1.97
N ILE A 220 -4.42 -10.57 1.51
CA ILE A 220 -5.59 -10.05 0.78
C ILE A 220 -6.42 -9.11 1.67
N ILE A 221 -6.71 -9.49 2.91
CA ILE A 221 -7.49 -8.65 3.83
C ILE A 221 -6.75 -7.33 4.07
N PHE A 222 -5.46 -7.39 4.39
CA PHE A 222 -4.60 -6.22 4.54
C PHE A 222 -4.63 -5.33 3.29
N CYS A 223 -4.37 -5.90 2.11
CA CYS A 223 -4.35 -5.15 0.86
C CYS A 223 -5.71 -4.54 0.50
N VAL A 224 -6.84 -5.21 0.80
CA VAL A 224 -8.18 -4.64 0.60
C VAL A 224 -8.40 -3.42 1.50
N LEU A 225 -8.12 -3.53 2.80
CA LEU A 225 -8.30 -2.42 3.73
C LEU A 225 -7.42 -1.22 3.35
N VAL A 226 -6.15 -1.47 3.02
CA VAL A 226 -5.24 -0.43 2.57
C VAL A 226 -5.65 0.13 1.20
N SER A 227 -6.15 -0.71 0.29
CA SER A 227 -6.64 -0.27 -1.03
C SER A 227 -7.80 0.72 -0.91
N VAL A 228 -8.70 0.55 0.07
CA VAL A 228 -9.76 1.53 0.33
C VAL A 228 -9.19 2.89 0.73
N LEU A 229 -8.23 2.92 1.67
CA LEU A 229 -7.63 4.17 2.15
C LEU A 229 -6.77 4.86 1.08
N LEU A 230 -5.95 4.10 0.36
CA LEU A 230 -5.09 4.63 -0.71
C LEU A 230 -5.91 5.00 -1.96
N GLY A 231 -6.95 4.23 -2.27
CA GLY A 231 -7.95 4.59 -3.28
C GLY A 231 -8.70 5.87 -2.92
N TRP A 232 -9.10 6.05 -1.66
CA TRP A 232 -9.69 7.29 -1.17
C TRP A 232 -8.71 8.48 -1.33
N LEU A 233 -7.45 8.33 -0.91
CA LEU A 233 -6.43 9.37 -1.11
C LEU A 233 -6.27 9.75 -2.59
N ARG A 234 -6.24 8.75 -3.49
CA ARG A 234 -6.15 8.97 -4.95
C ARG A 234 -7.33 9.78 -5.49
N LEU A 235 -8.55 9.42 -5.12
CA LEU A 235 -9.76 10.07 -5.63
C LEU A 235 -9.99 11.44 -4.98
N ALA A 236 -9.82 11.57 -3.66
CA ALA A 236 -10.07 12.80 -2.93
C ALA A 236 -9.05 13.91 -3.25
N SER A 237 -7.81 13.54 -3.56
CA SER A 237 -6.75 14.48 -3.92
C SER A 237 -6.58 14.69 -5.42
N ARG A 238 -7.27 13.90 -6.25
CA ARG A 238 -7.08 13.88 -7.71
C ARG A 238 -5.63 13.60 -8.15
N SER A 239 -4.83 12.99 -7.27
CA SER A 239 -3.43 12.68 -7.54
C SER A 239 -3.04 11.33 -6.96
N VAL A 240 -2.13 10.63 -7.63
CA VAL A 240 -1.57 9.37 -7.13
C VAL A 240 -0.55 9.60 -6.01
N TRP A 241 0.11 10.76 -5.97
CA TRP A 241 1.22 11.03 -5.05
C TRP A 241 0.88 10.88 -3.56
N PRO A 242 -0.30 11.28 -3.05
CA PRO A 242 -0.67 10.98 -1.67
C PRO A 242 -0.71 9.48 -1.34
N ALA A 243 -1.15 8.64 -2.27
CA ALA A 243 -1.15 7.20 -2.11
C ALA A 243 0.28 6.63 -2.16
N VAL A 244 1.12 7.15 -3.08
CA VAL A 244 2.56 6.84 -3.17
C VAL A 244 3.27 7.12 -1.85
N VAL A 245 3.06 8.32 -1.29
CA VAL A 245 3.67 8.72 -0.02
C VAL A 245 3.16 7.82 1.10
N ALA A 246 1.85 7.64 1.23
CA ALA A 246 1.28 6.80 2.28
C ALA A 246 1.80 5.34 2.23
N HIS A 247 1.92 4.75 1.04
CA HIS A 247 2.48 3.41 0.88
C HIS A 247 3.97 3.37 1.24
N GLY A 248 4.77 4.33 0.76
CA GLY A 248 6.19 4.41 1.13
C GLY A 248 6.41 4.50 2.64
N PHE A 249 5.61 5.30 3.34
CA PHE A 249 5.69 5.40 4.80
C PHE A 249 5.04 4.24 5.55
N LEU A 250 4.11 3.51 4.93
CA LEU A 250 3.64 2.22 5.45
C LEU A 250 4.79 1.21 5.49
N ASN A 251 5.59 1.15 4.42
CA ASN A 251 6.77 0.27 4.35
C ASN A 251 7.85 0.71 5.36
N ALA A 252 8.10 2.02 5.48
CA ALA A 252 9.04 2.55 6.47
C ALA A 252 8.61 2.27 7.93
N ALA A 253 7.31 2.28 8.20
CA ALA A 253 6.75 2.00 9.52
C ALA A 253 6.74 0.50 9.88
N ALA A 254 7.05 -0.40 8.94
CA ALA A 254 7.06 -1.85 9.18
C ALA A 254 8.11 -2.30 10.21
N VAL A 255 9.10 -1.46 10.53
CA VAL A 255 10.07 -1.69 11.61
C VAL A 255 9.46 -1.53 13.01
N LEU A 256 8.42 -0.69 13.16
CA LEU A 256 7.91 -0.28 14.46
C LEU A 256 7.46 -1.44 15.37
N PRO A 257 6.79 -2.51 14.88
CA PRO A 257 6.46 -3.66 15.71
C PRO A 257 7.68 -4.29 16.38
N ALA A 258 8.79 -4.46 15.65
CA ALA A 258 10.00 -5.05 16.20
C ALA A 258 10.68 -4.15 17.24
N VAL A 259 10.55 -2.84 17.10
CA VAL A 259 11.14 -1.86 18.02
C VAL A 259 10.31 -1.68 19.29
N PHE A 260 8.98 -1.71 19.20
CA PHE A 260 8.13 -1.50 20.37
C PHE A 260 7.77 -2.80 21.11
N ASN A 261 8.14 -3.97 20.58
CA ASN A 261 7.99 -5.24 21.26
C ASN A 261 8.85 -5.29 22.54
N ALA A 262 8.40 -5.97 23.59
CA ALA A 262 9.23 -6.17 24.78
C ALA A 262 10.56 -6.89 24.44
N PRO A 263 11.66 -6.60 25.15
CA PRO A 263 12.92 -7.31 24.95
C PRO A 263 12.74 -8.82 25.13
N GLU A 264 13.43 -9.62 24.31
CA GLU A 264 13.42 -11.10 24.35
C GLU A 264 12.07 -11.78 24.07
N GLU A 265 10.98 -11.01 23.94
CA GLU A 265 9.68 -11.51 23.51
C GLU A 265 9.60 -11.65 21.99
N THR A 266 8.64 -12.46 21.52
CA THR A 266 8.34 -12.56 20.08
C THR A 266 6.94 -12.03 19.80
N PHE A 267 6.78 -11.37 18.65
CA PHE A 267 5.47 -10.97 18.14
C PHE A 267 5.17 -11.69 16.84
N SER A 268 3.88 -11.85 16.54
CA SER A 268 3.42 -12.43 15.29
C SER A 268 2.79 -11.36 14.40
N ASN A 269 3.24 -11.26 13.15
CA ASN A 269 2.62 -10.41 12.13
C ASN A 269 1.17 -10.80 11.83
N VAL A 270 0.71 -11.98 12.26
CA VAL A 270 -0.70 -12.37 12.18
C VAL A 270 -1.56 -11.53 13.10
N SER A 271 -0.98 -11.08 14.21
CA SER A 271 -1.72 -10.42 15.29
C SER A 271 -1.36 -8.95 15.41
N VAL A 272 -0.07 -8.62 15.37
CA VAL A 272 0.46 -7.30 15.72
C VAL A 272 0.78 -6.46 14.47
N GLY A 273 0.51 -5.16 14.56
CA GLY A 273 0.80 -4.18 13.51
C GLY A 273 -0.22 -4.19 12.37
N LEU A 274 0.03 -3.41 11.32
CA LEU A 274 -0.92 -3.24 10.21
C LEU A 274 -1.19 -4.52 9.40
N LEU A 275 -0.23 -5.45 9.37
CA LEU A 275 -0.39 -6.75 8.71
C LEU A 275 -1.34 -7.68 9.49
N GLY A 276 -1.37 -7.55 10.82
CA GLY A 276 -2.18 -8.36 11.71
C GLY A 276 -3.55 -7.78 12.02
N TRP A 277 -4.37 -8.58 12.70
CA TRP A 277 -5.76 -8.20 12.99
C TRP A 277 -5.88 -6.97 13.91
N THR A 278 -4.89 -6.67 14.77
CA THR A 278 -4.93 -5.44 15.59
C THR A 278 -4.87 -4.19 14.71
N GLY A 279 -4.09 -4.25 13.63
CA GLY A 279 -4.06 -3.20 12.61
C GLY A 279 -5.30 -3.16 11.75
N TRP A 280 -5.92 -4.30 11.45
CA TRP A 280 -7.18 -4.33 10.70
C TRP A 280 -8.31 -3.62 11.44
N ILE A 281 -8.33 -3.70 12.77
CA ILE A 281 -9.25 -2.89 13.60
C ILE A 281 -9.03 -1.40 13.31
N VAL A 282 -7.78 -0.93 13.35
CA VAL A 282 -7.44 0.48 13.09
C VAL A 282 -7.81 0.90 11.67
N LEU A 283 -7.42 0.10 10.67
CA LEU A 283 -7.74 0.38 9.26
C LEU A 283 -9.26 0.41 9.03
N GLY A 284 -9.99 -0.56 9.60
CA GLY A 284 -11.45 -0.61 9.57
C GLY A 284 -12.10 0.62 10.22
N LEU A 285 -11.62 1.04 11.39
CA LEU A 285 -12.09 2.25 12.07
C LEU A 285 -11.81 3.52 11.27
N LEU A 286 -10.64 3.63 10.61
CA LEU A 286 -10.34 4.75 9.72
C LEU A 286 -11.27 4.79 8.51
N ILE A 287 -11.58 3.63 7.91
CA ILE A 287 -12.56 3.54 6.82
C ILE A 287 -13.95 3.96 7.31
N LEU A 288 -14.40 3.45 8.47
CA LEU A 288 -15.68 3.81 9.06
C LEU A 288 -15.75 5.31 9.39
N LEU A 289 -14.66 5.91 9.87
CA LEU A 289 -14.56 7.34 10.10
C LEU A 289 -14.74 8.14 8.80
N LEU A 290 -14.09 7.72 7.71
CA LEU A 290 -14.27 8.37 6.40
C LEU A 290 -15.73 8.29 5.92
N VAL A 291 -16.40 7.15 6.15
CA VAL A 291 -17.82 6.97 5.83
C VAL A 291 -18.69 7.88 6.70
N ALA A 292 -18.47 7.90 8.02
CA ALA A 292 -19.22 8.72 8.98
C ALA A 292 -19.06 10.23 8.71
N LEU A 293 -17.88 10.66 8.25
CA LEU A 293 -17.60 12.04 7.85
C LEU A 293 -18.08 12.37 6.43
N HIS A 294 -18.78 11.44 5.76
CA HIS A 294 -19.23 11.56 4.36
C HIS A 294 -18.08 11.90 3.38
N ARG A 295 -16.87 11.45 3.69
CA ARG A 295 -15.67 11.57 2.82
C ARG A 295 -15.51 10.36 1.90
N LEU A 296 -16.22 9.27 2.17
CA LEU A 296 -16.30 8.07 1.34
C LEU A 296 -17.78 7.64 1.19
N PRO A 297 -18.29 7.37 -0.03
CA PRO A 297 -17.62 7.46 -1.33
C PRO A 297 -17.28 8.90 -1.72
N VAL A 298 -16.18 9.07 -2.45
CA VAL A 298 -15.74 10.39 -2.94
C VAL A 298 -16.70 10.88 -4.02
N ARG A 299 -17.15 12.13 -3.94
CA ARG A 299 -17.97 12.73 -5.00
C ARG A 299 -17.07 13.16 -6.16
N ILE A 300 -17.29 12.59 -7.34
CA ILE A 300 -16.56 12.95 -8.56
C ILE A 300 -17.40 13.96 -9.35
N SER A 301 -16.86 15.17 -9.57
CA SER A 301 -17.51 16.25 -10.31
C SER A 301 -17.49 15.99 -11.82
N ARG A 302 -18.37 16.66 -12.58
CA ARG A 302 -18.35 16.59 -14.05
C ARG A 302 -17.03 17.07 -14.65
N GLU A 303 -16.48 18.14 -14.08
CA GLU A 303 -15.16 18.66 -14.46
C GLU A 303 -14.06 17.60 -14.26
N GLN A 304 -14.11 16.84 -13.15
CA GLN A 304 -13.17 15.73 -12.93
C GLN A 304 -13.32 14.63 -13.98
N VAL A 305 -14.56 14.26 -14.34
CA VAL A 305 -14.83 13.27 -15.39
C VAL A 305 -14.23 13.72 -16.73
N GLU A 306 -14.43 14.98 -17.11
CA GLU A 306 -13.94 15.55 -18.37
C GLU A 306 -12.41 15.70 -18.39
N GLU A 307 -11.80 16.11 -17.28
CA GLU A 307 -10.35 16.35 -17.22
C GLU A 307 -9.51 15.09 -17.03
N GLU A 308 -10.00 14.11 -16.25
CA GLU A 308 -9.24 12.91 -15.87
C GLU A 308 -9.70 11.64 -16.58
N GLY A 309 -10.75 11.69 -17.40
CA GLY A 309 -11.23 10.50 -18.11
C GLY A 309 -11.59 9.36 -17.16
N ILE A 310 -12.22 9.68 -16.03
CA ILE A 310 -12.71 8.71 -15.04
C ILE A 310 -14.23 8.82 -14.91
N THR A 311 -14.93 7.75 -14.61
CA THR A 311 -16.39 7.80 -14.38
C THR A 311 -16.73 8.11 -12.92
N SER A 312 -17.88 8.76 -12.71
CA SER A 312 -18.48 8.94 -11.38
C SER A 312 -18.92 7.62 -10.72
N GLY A 313 -18.87 6.51 -11.45
CA GLY A 313 -19.27 5.18 -11.04
C GLY A 313 -20.54 4.73 -11.72
N VAL A 314 -21.19 3.69 -11.18
CA VAL A 314 -22.48 3.20 -11.69
C VAL A 314 -23.41 4.40 -11.85
N SER A 315 -23.79 4.72 -13.09
CA SER A 315 -24.88 5.66 -13.32
C SER A 315 -26.06 5.09 -12.55
N ARG A 316 -26.41 5.69 -11.40
CA ARG A 316 -27.65 5.34 -10.73
C ARG A 316 -28.69 5.39 -11.82
N PHE A 317 -29.37 4.26 -12.04
CA PHE A 317 -30.54 4.20 -12.89
C PHE A 317 -31.38 5.43 -12.54
N HIS A 318 -31.41 6.42 -13.42
CA HIS A 318 -32.48 7.40 -13.43
C HIS A 318 -33.72 6.62 -13.87
N HIS A 319 -34.26 5.82 -12.95
CA HIS A 319 -35.64 5.43 -13.05
C HIS A 319 -36.46 6.68 -12.78
N ARG A 320 -37.25 6.97 -13.81
CA ARG A 320 -38.22 8.05 -13.92
C ARG A 320 -39.20 8.05 -12.77
#